data_AF-A0A1I2PVZ4-F1
#
_entry.id   AF-A0A1I2PVZ4-F1
#
_cell.length_a   1.000
_cell.length_b   1.000
_cell.length_c   1.000
_cell.angle_alpha   90.00
_cell.angle_beta   90.00
_cell.angle_gamma   90.00
#
_symmetry.space_group_name_H-M   'P 1'
#
loop_
_entity.id
_entity.type
_entity.pdbx_description
1 polymer ?
#
loop_
_entity_poly.entity_id
_entity_poly.type
_entity_poly.pdbx_seq_one_letter_code
_entity_poly.pdbx_strand_id
1 'polypeptide(L)'
;MDVTAEIADTGDTLVDGKPISNFLLDVIETHGISIADDDAGQASLRDGLQRLKHTQLAASECPLPDSTTPDYGGISIPAHYDYWACQSGYKHREHYARHDFCTKSPDAVFLGGTKANFRGACARHDLCMDASPGKYGGCNRKLHEDMETICTDRYAAYDVARYKCRDLRDTYWVVVTGTHLGQL
;
A
#
# COMPACT_ATOMS: atom_id res chain seq x y z
N MET A 1 -26.16 -9.07 0.87
CA MET A 1 -24.78 -9.59 0.90
C MET A 1 -24.00 -8.61 1.74
N ASP A 2 -23.49 -9.06 2.89
CA ASP A 2 -22.68 -8.22 3.77
C ASP A 2 -21.22 -8.35 3.30
N VAL A 3 -20.79 -7.40 2.46
CA VAL A 3 -19.44 -7.37 1.86
C VAL A 3 -18.36 -7.40 2.95
N THR A 4 -18.67 -6.88 4.15
CA THR A 4 -17.77 -6.90 5.30
C THR A 4 -17.52 -8.29 5.88
N ALA A 5 -18.55 -9.15 5.87
CA ALA A 5 -18.41 -10.55 6.30
C ALA A 5 -17.59 -11.35 5.27
N GLU A 6 -17.81 -11.13 3.97
CA GLU A 6 -17.03 -11.78 2.90
C GLU A 6 -15.55 -11.36 2.92
N ILE A 7 -15.25 -10.09 3.16
CA ILE A 7 -13.86 -9.62 3.30
C ILE A 7 -13.16 -10.27 4.49
N ALA A 8 -13.86 -10.45 5.61
CA ALA A 8 -13.30 -11.05 6.82
C ALA A 8 -13.11 -12.59 6.71
N ASP A 9 -13.95 -13.28 5.95
CA ASP A 9 -14.00 -14.76 5.88
C ASP A 9 -13.09 -15.35 4.79
N THR A 10 -12.61 -14.53 3.84
CA THR A 10 -11.79 -15.01 2.70
C THR A 10 -10.36 -15.41 3.08
N GLY A 11 -9.83 -14.96 4.22
CA GLY A 11 -8.46 -15.26 4.65
C GLY A 11 -7.37 -14.50 3.87
N ASP A 12 -6.09 -14.84 4.11
CA ASP A 12 -4.94 -14.19 3.49
C ASP A 12 -4.01 -15.23 2.82
N THR A 13 -3.35 -14.83 1.72
CA THR A 13 -2.26 -15.57 1.06
C THR A 13 -0.97 -14.76 1.12
N LEU A 14 0.18 -15.44 1.31
CA LEU A 14 1.48 -14.77 1.31
C LEU A 14 1.97 -14.54 -0.12
N VAL A 15 2.24 -13.28 -0.47
CA VAL A 15 2.92 -12.86 -1.70
C VAL A 15 4.16 -12.07 -1.29
N ASP A 16 5.35 -12.52 -1.71
CA ASP A 16 6.65 -11.93 -1.32
C ASP A 16 6.83 -11.69 0.18
N GLY A 17 6.35 -12.64 1.00
CA GLY A 17 6.42 -12.58 2.46
C GLY A 17 5.41 -11.64 3.11
N LYS A 18 4.61 -10.91 2.32
CA LYS A 18 3.52 -10.06 2.78
C LYS A 18 2.18 -10.82 2.69
N PRO A 19 1.37 -10.85 3.77
CA PRO A 19 0.01 -11.37 3.66
C PRO A 19 -0.83 -10.42 2.80
N ILE A 20 -1.60 -10.98 1.86
CA ILE A 20 -2.53 -10.27 1.00
C ILE A 20 -3.91 -10.90 1.16
N SER A 21 -4.96 -10.09 1.32
CA SER A 21 -6.35 -10.58 1.42
C SER A 21 -6.73 -11.37 0.18
N ASN A 22 -7.35 -12.53 0.36
CA ASN A 22 -7.80 -13.37 -0.75
C ASN A 22 -8.91 -12.68 -1.58
N PHE A 23 -9.72 -11.81 -0.96
CA PHE A 23 -10.66 -10.95 -1.70
C PHE A 23 -9.93 -10.01 -2.69
N LEU A 24 -8.83 -9.39 -2.27
CA LEU A 24 -8.03 -8.53 -3.15
C LEU A 24 -7.35 -9.34 -4.25
N LEU A 25 -6.90 -10.55 -3.95
CA LEU A 25 -6.31 -11.45 -4.95
C LEU A 25 -7.30 -11.85 -6.04
N ASP A 26 -8.55 -12.13 -5.67
CA ASP A 26 -9.62 -12.46 -6.62
C ASP A 26 -9.89 -11.30 -7.59
N VAL A 27 -9.92 -10.05 -7.07
CA VAL A 27 -10.03 -8.85 -7.92
C VAL A 27 -8.83 -8.71 -8.85
N ILE A 28 -7.61 -8.90 -8.33
CA ILE A 28 -6.37 -8.82 -9.13
C ILE A 28 -6.39 -9.84 -10.26
N GLU A 29 -6.76 -11.09 -9.98
CA GLU A 29 -6.85 -12.17 -10.96
C GLU A 29 -7.94 -11.89 -12.00
N THR A 30 -9.14 -11.52 -11.54
CA THR A 30 -10.29 -11.21 -12.41
C THR A 30 -9.98 -10.08 -13.40
N HIS A 31 -9.23 -9.07 -12.95
CA HIS A 31 -8.85 -7.94 -13.80
C HIS A 31 -7.54 -8.19 -14.58
N GLY A 32 -6.92 -9.36 -14.47
CA GLY A 32 -5.65 -9.68 -15.13
C GLY A 32 -4.54 -8.69 -14.75
N ILE A 33 -4.48 -8.34 -13.47
CA ILE A 33 -3.50 -7.46 -12.86
C ILE A 33 -2.36 -8.32 -12.32
N SER A 34 -1.12 -7.86 -12.47
CA SER A 34 0.02 -8.52 -11.83
C SER A 34 0.44 -7.74 -10.60
N ILE A 35 0.71 -8.44 -9.49
CA ILE A 35 1.39 -7.85 -8.35
C ILE A 35 2.81 -7.51 -8.80
N ALA A 36 3.28 -6.32 -8.46
CA ALA A 36 4.64 -5.95 -8.78
C ALA A 36 5.59 -6.56 -7.74
N ASP A 37 6.54 -7.36 -8.21
CA ASP A 37 7.64 -7.80 -7.36
C ASP A 37 8.38 -6.57 -6.84
N ASP A 38 8.61 -6.55 -5.53
CA ASP A 38 9.40 -5.52 -4.90
C ASP A 38 10.77 -6.10 -4.55
N ASP A 39 11.75 -5.83 -5.43
CA ASP A 39 13.19 -6.07 -5.24
C ASP A 39 13.81 -5.36 -4.02
N ALA A 40 13.00 -4.76 -3.14
CA ALA A 40 13.43 -4.08 -1.94
C ALA A 40 13.95 -5.03 -0.83
N GLY A 41 13.78 -6.35 -0.99
CA GLY A 41 13.98 -7.30 0.12
C GLY A 41 15.28 -8.12 0.17
N GLN A 42 15.90 -8.49 -0.97
CA GLN A 42 16.89 -9.60 -0.92
C GLN A 42 18.22 -9.41 -1.67
N ALA A 43 18.34 -8.48 -2.63
CA ALA A 43 19.60 -8.29 -3.37
C ALA A 43 20.64 -7.38 -2.67
N SER A 44 20.26 -6.65 -1.62
CA SER A 44 21.04 -5.52 -1.07
C SER A 44 21.86 -5.82 0.21
N LEU A 45 21.92 -7.07 0.66
CA LEU A 45 22.65 -7.39 1.91
C LEU A 45 24.17 -7.26 1.81
N ARG A 46 24.75 -7.35 0.59
CA ARG A 46 26.20 -7.27 0.39
C ARG A 46 26.71 -5.90 -0.08
N ASP A 47 25.91 -5.17 -0.86
CA ASP A 47 26.28 -3.84 -1.37
C ASP A 47 25.80 -2.70 -0.44
N GLY A 48 24.77 -2.97 0.37
CA GLY A 48 24.18 -2.00 1.30
C GLY A 48 25.11 -1.55 2.42
N LEU A 49 26.04 -2.38 2.88
CA LEU A 49 26.97 -2.04 3.97
C LEU A 49 27.90 -0.86 3.66
N GLN A 50 28.18 -0.57 2.38
CA GLN A 50 29.02 0.55 1.98
C GLN A 50 28.25 1.86 1.76
N ARG A 51 26.93 1.81 1.52
CA ARG A 51 26.08 3.01 1.30
C ARG A 51 25.39 3.53 2.56
N LEU A 52 25.35 2.77 3.65
CA LEU A 52 24.72 3.11 4.94
C LEU A 52 25.27 4.36 5.67
N LYS A 53 26.16 5.16 5.07
CA LYS A 53 26.66 6.40 5.68
C LYS A 53 25.92 7.68 5.26
N HIS A 54 25.02 7.62 4.29
CA HIS A 54 24.23 8.79 3.89
C HIS A 54 22.75 8.41 3.76
N THR A 55 21.88 9.21 4.39
CA THR A 55 20.40 9.17 4.33
C THR A 55 19.66 8.06 5.10
N GLN A 56 20.03 7.79 6.35
CA GLN A 56 19.03 7.41 7.35
C GLN A 56 18.27 8.69 7.73
N LEU A 57 17.14 8.96 7.06
CA LEU A 57 16.15 9.90 7.60
C LEU A 57 15.68 9.28 8.91
N ALA A 58 15.96 9.95 10.02
CA ALA A 58 15.92 9.42 11.39
C ALA A 58 14.52 8.99 11.92
N ALA A 59 13.53 8.74 11.05
CA ALA A 59 12.17 8.39 11.40
C ALA A 59 11.78 6.92 11.14
N SER A 60 12.49 6.18 10.28
CA SER A 60 12.06 4.84 9.84
C SER A 60 13.01 3.73 10.28
N GLU A 61 12.48 2.69 10.93
CA GLU A 61 13.25 1.51 11.34
C GLU A 61 13.76 0.68 10.15
N CYS A 62 13.01 0.67 9.05
CA CYS A 62 13.33 -0.01 7.81
C CYS A 62 13.65 0.98 6.68
N PRO A 63 14.43 0.58 5.67
CA PRO A 63 14.67 1.43 4.50
C PRO A 63 13.36 1.80 3.79
N LEU A 64 13.21 3.08 3.47
CA LEU A 64 12.12 3.56 2.63
C LEU A 64 12.53 3.53 1.15
N PRO A 65 11.64 3.10 0.24
CA PRO A 65 11.88 3.19 -1.19
C PRO A 65 11.87 4.65 -1.68
N ASP A 66 12.52 4.90 -2.82
CA ASP A 66 12.51 6.22 -3.46
C ASP A 66 11.13 6.54 -4.07
N SER A 67 10.38 7.36 -3.33
CA SER A 67 9.04 7.80 -3.73
C SER A 67 9.02 9.00 -4.68
N THR A 68 10.18 9.45 -5.17
CA THR A 68 10.26 10.49 -6.22
C THR A 68 10.11 9.92 -7.63
N THR A 69 10.09 8.59 -7.76
CA THR A 69 9.94 7.92 -9.04
C THR A 69 8.54 8.15 -9.64
N PRO A 70 8.40 8.13 -10.98
CA PRO A 70 7.11 8.33 -11.63
C PRO A 70 6.04 7.36 -11.17
N ASP A 71 6.41 6.16 -10.72
CA ASP A 71 5.50 5.09 -10.27
C ASP A 71 4.57 5.49 -9.12
N TYR A 72 4.96 6.51 -8.35
CA TYR A 72 4.19 7.06 -7.25
C TYR A 72 3.18 8.13 -7.67
N GLY A 73 3.12 8.51 -8.96
CA GLY A 73 2.17 9.51 -9.47
C GLY A 73 2.10 10.79 -8.63
N GLY A 74 3.27 11.29 -8.18
CA GLY A 74 3.37 12.49 -7.34
C GLY A 74 3.00 12.31 -5.85
N ILE A 75 2.52 11.14 -5.44
CA ILE A 75 2.17 10.82 -4.05
C ILE A 75 3.38 10.20 -3.35
N SER A 76 4.23 11.07 -2.79
CA SER A 76 5.41 10.65 -2.04
C SER A 76 5.10 10.04 -0.66
N ILE A 77 6.01 9.18 -0.19
CA ILE A 77 6.07 8.70 1.18
C ILE A 77 6.53 9.87 2.07
N PRO A 78 5.79 10.22 3.14
CA PRO A 78 6.20 11.29 4.05
C PRO A 78 7.55 10.99 4.71
N ALA A 79 8.41 12.00 4.81
CA ALA A 79 9.77 11.83 5.37
C ALA A 79 9.80 11.40 6.85
N HIS A 80 8.70 11.56 7.56
CA HIS A 80 8.52 11.15 8.95
C HIS A 80 7.74 9.83 9.11
N TYR A 81 7.45 9.13 8.00
CA TYR A 81 6.82 7.82 8.06
C TYR A 81 7.79 6.80 8.64
N ASP A 82 7.41 6.16 9.74
CA ASP A 82 8.19 5.08 10.33
C ASP A 82 7.78 3.75 9.69
N TYR A 83 8.55 3.23 8.75
CA TYR A 83 8.28 1.90 8.19
C TYR A 83 9.02 0.86 9.00
N TRP A 84 8.30 -0.14 9.51
CA TRP A 84 8.90 -1.18 10.37
C TRP A 84 8.53 -2.62 10.00
N ALA A 85 7.80 -2.83 8.88
CA ALA A 85 7.32 -4.16 8.50
C ALA A 85 8.40 -5.10 7.94
N CYS A 86 9.63 -4.61 7.74
CA CYS A 86 10.76 -5.47 7.41
C CYS A 86 11.28 -6.27 8.63
N GLN A 87 10.88 -5.88 9.85
CA GLN A 87 11.34 -6.52 11.07
C GLN A 87 10.55 -7.81 11.36
N SER A 88 11.24 -8.87 11.78
CA SER A 88 10.58 -10.07 12.28
C SER A 88 9.71 -9.73 13.49
N GLY A 89 8.45 -10.18 13.48
CA GLY A 89 7.52 -9.96 14.60
C GLY A 89 6.84 -8.58 14.63
N TYR A 90 6.97 -7.76 13.57
CA TYR A 90 6.27 -6.47 13.47
C TYR A 90 4.75 -6.57 13.70
N LYS A 91 4.15 -7.74 13.39
CA LYS A 91 2.72 -8.04 13.60
C LYS A 91 2.28 -8.04 15.08
N HIS A 92 3.21 -8.11 16.02
CA HIS A 92 2.91 -8.08 17.46
C HIS A 92 3.01 -6.68 18.06
N ARG A 93 3.36 -5.67 17.25
CA ARG A 93 3.48 -4.30 17.73
C ARG A 93 2.11 -3.66 17.87
N GLU A 94 2.01 -2.72 18.80
CA GLU A 94 0.82 -1.90 18.97
C GLU A 94 0.55 -1.12 17.68
N HIS A 95 -0.72 -0.93 17.34
CA HIS A 95 -1.12 -0.33 16.06
C HIS A 95 -0.53 -1.03 14.83
N TYR A 96 -0.40 -2.36 14.88
CA TYR A 96 -0.26 -3.16 13.67
C TYR A 96 -1.26 -2.68 12.60
N ALA A 97 -0.81 -2.64 11.34
CA ALA A 97 -1.49 -2.06 10.19
C ALA A 97 -1.34 -0.53 9.98
N ARG A 98 -0.36 0.13 10.64
CA ARG A 98 -0.19 1.60 10.54
C ARG A 98 1.19 2.09 10.15
N HIS A 99 2.07 1.17 9.79
CA HIS A 99 3.48 1.45 9.53
C HIS A 99 4.07 0.35 8.62
N ASP A 100 3.20 -0.27 7.80
CA ASP A 100 3.50 -1.42 6.94
C ASP A 100 3.07 -1.22 5.48
N PHE A 101 2.97 0.04 5.06
CA PHE A 101 2.40 0.48 3.79
C PHE A 101 0.97 -0.02 3.61
N CYS A 102 0.68 -0.75 2.54
CA CYS A 102 -0.69 -1.15 2.24
C CYS A 102 -1.04 -2.44 2.99
N THR A 103 -1.46 -2.37 4.25
CA THR A 103 -1.72 -3.57 5.04
C THR A 103 -2.64 -4.55 4.32
N LYS A 104 -2.24 -5.84 4.29
CA LYS A 104 -2.98 -6.92 3.63
C LYS A 104 -3.29 -6.70 2.14
N SER A 105 -2.56 -5.81 1.48
CA SER A 105 -2.80 -5.42 0.10
C SER A 105 -1.47 -5.27 -0.65
N PRO A 106 -1.44 -5.42 -1.98
CA PRO A 106 -0.22 -5.14 -2.74
C PRO A 106 0.27 -3.71 -2.49
N ASP A 107 1.58 -3.52 -2.39
CA ASP A 107 2.14 -2.17 -2.32
C ASP A 107 2.21 -1.51 -3.70
N ALA A 108 2.31 -2.31 -4.74
CA ALA A 108 2.35 -1.88 -6.11
C ALA A 108 1.79 -2.95 -7.05
N VAL A 109 1.34 -2.51 -8.23
CA VAL A 109 0.82 -3.38 -9.29
C VAL A 109 1.42 -3.03 -10.64
N PHE A 110 1.55 -4.03 -11.50
CA PHE A 110 1.92 -3.87 -12.92
C PHE A 110 0.67 -3.99 -13.79
N LEU A 111 0.41 -2.94 -14.57
CA LEU A 111 -0.70 -2.86 -15.51
C LEU A 111 -0.20 -2.28 -16.84
N GLY A 112 -0.46 -2.96 -17.95
CA GLY A 112 -0.09 -2.45 -19.28
C GLY A 112 1.42 -2.15 -19.43
N GLY A 113 2.28 -2.90 -18.75
CA GLY A 113 3.74 -2.70 -18.76
C GLY A 113 4.25 -1.55 -17.89
N THR A 114 3.37 -0.92 -17.10
CA THR A 114 3.71 0.22 -16.24
C THR A 114 3.40 -0.12 -14.79
N LYS A 115 4.25 0.32 -13.86
CA LYS A 115 4.07 0.13 -12.41
C LYS A 115 3.29 1.30 -11.81
N ALA A 116 2.29 0.99 -11.00
CA ALA A 116 1.63 1.95 -10.10
C ALA A 116 1.95 1.56 -8.65
N ASN A 117 2.50 2.48 -7.87
CA ASN A 117 2.99 2.23 -6.52
C ASN A 117 2.15 3.02 -5.50
N PHE A 118 1.45 2.30 -4.63
CA PHE A 118 0.51 2.86 -3.66
C PHE A 118 1.11 3.11 -2.29
N ARG A 119 2.39 2.77 -2.06
CA ARG A 119 3.06 2.96 -0.76
C ARG A 119 2.96 4.38 -0.22
N GLY A 120 3.06 5.38 -1.08
CA GLY A 120 2.93 6.78 -0.66
C GLY A 120 1.53 7.11 -0.15
N ALA A 121 0.50 6.61 -0.83
CA ALA A 121 -0.91 6.79 -0.42
C ALA A 121 -1.19 6.04 0.90
N CYS A 122 -0.75 4.79 1.00
CA CYS A 122 -0.92 3.98 2.21
C CYS A 122 -0.15 4.58 3.41
N ALA A 123 1.10 5.04 3.23
CA ALA A 123 1.85 5.70 4.29
C ALA A 123 1.17 6.99 4.82
N ARG A 124 0.52 7.75 3.94
CA ARG A 124 -0.26 8.94 4.35
C ARG A 124 -1.55 8.56 5.09
N HIS A 125 -2.18 7.46 4.69
CA HIS A 125 -3.38 6.93 5.33
C HIS A 125 -3.08 6.46 6.75
N ASP A 126 -2.05 5.65 6.90
CA ASP A 126 -1.46 5.20 8.16
C ASP A 126 -1.26 6.36 9.15
N LEU A 127 -0.46 7.36 8.76
CA LEU A 127 -0.18 8.55 9.59
C LEU A 127 -1.44 9.36 9.92
N CYS A 128 -2.40 9.45 8.99
CA CYS A 128 -3.68 10.10 9.24
C CYS A 128 -4.46 9.36 10.33
N MET A 129 -4.49 8.02 10.24
CA MET A 129 -5.20 7.21 11.21
C MET A 129 -4.54 7.33 12.60
N ASP A 130 -3.21 7.41 12.69
CA ASP A 130 -2.49 7.63 13.95
C ASP A 130 -2.81 8.99 14.57
N ALA A 131 -2.92 10.03 13.75
CA ALA A 131 -3.31 11.35 14.22
C ALA A 131 -4.78 11.42 14.66
N SER A 132 -5.64 10.52 14.17
CA SER A 132 -7.10 10.55 14.37
C SER A 132 -7.67 9.20 14.84
N PRO A 133 -7.21 8.65 15.99
CA PRO A 133 -7.65 7.34 16.45
C PRO A 133 -9.18 7.30 16.62
N GLY A 134 -9.80 6.30 16.00
CA GLY A 134 -11.25 6.08 15.98
C GLY A 134 -12.06 6.96 15.04
N LYS A 135 -11.43 7.78 14.18
CA LYS A 135 -12.10 8.67 13.21
C LYS A 135 -11.47 8.57 11.82
N TYR A 136 -11.68 7.45 11.15
CA TYR A 136 -10.95 7.08 9.94
C TYR A 136 -11.68 7.42 8.64
N GLY A 137 -12.94 7.85 8.65
CA GLY A 137 -13.66 8.19 7.42
C GLY A 137 -12.95 9.25 6.56
N GLY A 138 -12.38 10.28 7.19
CA GLY A 138 -11.55 11.28 6.52
C GLY A 138 -10.27 10.70 5.93
N CYS A 139 -9.60 9.80 6.66
CA CYS A 139 -8.38 9.14 6.21
C CYS A 139 -8.67 8.18 5.04
N ASN A 140 -9.73 7.37 5.11
CA ASN A 140 -10.13 6.43 4.05
C ASN A 140 -10.46 7.19 2.75
N ARG A 141 -11.14 8.33 2.83
CA ARG A 141 -11.39 9.18 1.65
C ARG A 141 -10.08 9.71 1.07
N LYS A 142 -9.17 10.19 1.91
CA LYS A 142 -7.85 10.70 1.48
C LYS A 142 -7.01 9.61 0.78
N LEU A 143 -7.08 8.37 1.28
CA LEU A 143 -6.45 7.21 0.63
C LEU A 143 -6.98 7.02 -0.80
N HIS A 144 -8.30 7.05 -0.96
CA HIS A 144 -8.96 6.91 -2.27
C HIS A 144 -8.55 8.02 -3.25
N GLU A 145 -8.51 9.27 -2.79
CA GLU A 145 -8.09 10.43 -3.58
C GLU A 145 -6.61 10.35 -4.00
N ASP A 146 -5.72 9.96 -3.08
CA ASP A 146 -4.29 9.81 -3.38
C ASP A 146 -4.06 8.67 -4.38
N MET A 147 -4.75 7.53 -4.23
CA MET A 147 -4.69 6.43 -5.19
C MET A 147 -5.28 6.80 -6.56
N GLU A 148 -6.34 7.60 -6.61
CA GLU A 148 -6.86 8.15 -7.87
C GLU A 148 -5.78 8.98 -8.57
N THR A 149 -5.11 9.87 -7.85
CA THR A 149 -4.03 10.71 -8.40
C THR A 149 -2.94 9.83 -9.02
N ILE A 150 -2.54 8.77 -8.33
CA ILE A 150 -1.57 7.79 -8.86
C ILE A 150 -2.08 7.19 -10.17
N CYS A 151 -3.32 6.69 -10.20
CA CYS A 151 -3.88 6.11 -11.41
C CYS A 151 -4.00 7.11 -12.56
N THR A 152 -4.33 8.38 -12.28
CA THR A 152 -4.49 9.39 -13.33
C THR A 152 -3.17 9.88 -13.92
N ASP A 153 -2.12 9.94 -13.10
CA ASP A 153 -0.80 10.40 -13.51
C ASP A 153 0.01 9.29 -14.16
N ARG A 154 -0.21 8.03 -13.75
CA ARG A 154 0.51 6.89 -14.33
C ARG A 154 0.04 6.51 -15.71
N TYR A 155 -1.26 6.68 -15.99
CA TYR A 155 -1.90 6.13 -17.17
C TYR A 155 -2.69 7.19 -17.94
N ALA A 156 -2.63 7.12 -19.27
CA ALA A 156 -3.38 8.03 -20.13
C ALA A 156 -4.90 7.91 -19.90
N ALA A 157 -5.63 8.99 -20.22
CA ALA A 157 -7.06 9.11 -19.91
C ALA A 157 -7.94 7.96 -20.45
N TYR A 158 -7.57 7.37 -21.59
CA TYR A 158 -8.31 6.29 -22.25
C TYR A 158 -7.58 4.94 -22.20
N ASP A 159 -6.58 4.80 -21.33
CA ASP A 159 -5.83 3.55 -21.15
C ASP A 159 -6.64 2.55 -20.31
N VAL A 160 -6.76 1.30 -20.78
CA VAL A 160 -7.39 0.20 -20.02
C VAL A 160 -6.71 -0.01 -18.67
N ALA A 161 -5.39 0.19 -18.59
CA ALA A 161 -4.65 0.11 -17.34
C ALA A 161 -5.12 1.16 -16.31
N ARG A 162 -5.56 2.34 -16.75
CA ARG A 162 -6.12 3.37 -15.87
C ARG A 162 -7.41 2.90 -15.21
N TYR A 163 -8.30 2.28 -15.98
CA TYR A 163 -9.57 1.76 -15.46
C TYR A 163 -9.32 0.65 -14.44
N LYS A 164 -8.43 -0.30 -14.74
CA LYS A 164 -8.06 -1.38 -13.81
C LYS A 164 -7.41 -0.85 -12.52
N CYS A 165 -6.56 0.18 -12.64
CA CYS A 165 -5.96 0.85 -11.48
C CYS A 165 -7.04 1.47 -10.57
N ARG A 166 -8.07 2.09 -11.17
CA ARG A 166 -9.19 2.69 -10.45
C ARG A 166 -10.10 1.66 -9.78
N ASP A 167 -10.36 0.53 -10.45
CA ASP A 167 -11.12 -0.58 -9.85
C ASP A 167 -10.38 -1.10 -8.61
N LEU A 168 -9.06 -1.21 -8.68
CA LEU A 168 -8.24 -1.61 -7.54
C LEU A 168 -8.27 -0.57 -6.40
N ARG A 169 -8.16 0.73 -6.71
CA ARG A 169 -8.37 1.81 -5.73
C ARG A 169 -9.73 1.67 -5.04
N ASP A 170 -10.80 1.46 -5.81
CA ASP A 170 -12.16 1.34 -5.25
C ASP A 170 -12.26 0.15 -4.31
N THR A 171 -11.62 -0.96 -4.68
CA THR A 171 -11.52 -2.17 -3.84
C THR A 171 -10.77 -1.88 -2.54
N TYR A 172 -9.64 -1.17 -2.57
CA TYR A 172 -8.91 -0.79 -1.36
C TYR A 172 -9.79 0.05 -0.43
N TRP A 173 -10.47 1.05 -0.99
CA TRP A 173 -11.35 1.92 -0.23
C TRP A 173 -12.50 1.17 0.43
N VAL A 174 -13.14 0.24 -0.30
CA VAL A 174 -14.20 -0.62 0.25
C VAL A 174 -13.67 -1.47 1.41
N VAL A 175 -12.49 -2.10 1.25
CA VAL A 175 -11.89 -2.96 2.28
C VAL A 175 -11.55 -2.18 3.54
N VAL A 176 -10.88 -1.03 3.43
CA VAL A 176 -10.53 -0.22 4.61
C VAL A 176 -11.76 0.41 5.26
N THR A 177 -12.76 0.82 4.47
CA THR A 177 -14.00 1.42 5.00
C THR A 177 -14.85 0.38 5.70
N GLY A 178 -14.95 -0.84 5.15
CA GLY A 178 -15.61 -1.98 5.78
C GLY A 178 -14.97 -2.35 7.12
N THR A 179 -13.64 -2.39 7.17
CA THR A 179 -12.88 -2.69 8.40
C THR A 179 -13.05 -1.61 9.48
N HIS A 180 -13.45 -0.39 9.08
CA HIS A 180 -13.58 0.78 9.96
C HIS A 180 -15.03 1.25 10.15
N LEU A 181 -16.06 0.43 9.89
CA LEU A 181 -17.48 0.85 9.92
C LEU A 181 -17.92 1.58 11.22
N GLY A 182 -17.37 1.20 12.37
CA GLY A 182 -17.66 1.86 13.66
C GLY A 182 -16.86 3.13 13.93
N GLN A 183 -16.06 3.59 12.96
CA GLN A 183 -15.05 4.64 13.10
C GLN A 183 -15.08 5.62 11.91
N LEU A 184 -16.13 5.60 11.09
CA LEU A 184 -16.29 6.46 9.92
C LEU A 184 -16.66 7.91 10.28
#